data_AF-A0A6N8H4G3-F1
#
_entry.id   AF-A0A6N8H4G3-F1
#
_cell.length_a   1.000
_cell.length_b   1.000
_cell.length_c   1.000
_cell.angle_alpha   90.00
_cell.angle_beta   90.00
_cell.angle_gamma   90.00
#
_symmetry.space_group_name_H-M   'P 1'
#
loop_
_entity.id
_entity.type
_entity.pdbx_description
1 polymer ?
#
loop_
_entity_poly.entity_id
_entity_poly.type
_entity_poly.pdbx_seq_one_letter_code
_entity_poly.pdbx_strand_id
1 'polypeptide(L)'
;MNDYIKEARRIVTGYFAALAPSEQLRRETAQELRQGHITEGYARELTLSANSEALKLRQNAQGQLDALARRFASSATAADTPDGNALQGGDYRLLAENFPMSVEEFSALCERNKNNPTLLRKAMEYGDKHGGMAPYAKKYYRSASDRTALFNKFIRQCSGVLEAEPTSPARGDAYWNMIAREVAPWATL
;
A
#
# COMPACT_ATOMS: atom_id res chain seq x y z
N MET A 1 2.96 0.35 16.11
CA MET A 1 3.43 0.10 14.73
C MET A 1 2.23 0.31 13.82
N ASN A 2 2.25 1.31 12.95
CA ASN A 2 1.11 1.62 12.08
C ASN A 2 1.14 0.70 10.87
N ASP A 3 0.03 0.01 10.62
CA ASP A 3 -0.15 -0.84 9.44
C ASP A 3 -0.77 0.00 8.32
N TYR A 4 0.06 0.38 7.35
CA TYR A 4 -0.30 1.24 6.22
C TYR A 4 -1.41 0.62 5.35
N ILE A 5 -1.47 -0.72 5.23
CA ILE A 5 -2.54 -1.39 4.49
C ILE A 5 -3.85 -1.31 5.26
N LYS A 6 -3.84 -1.53 6.59
CA LYS A 6 -5.05 -1.37 7.41
C LYS A 6 -5.55 0.07 7.40
N GLU A 7 -4.64 1.04 7.44
CA GLU A 7 -5.01 2.46 7.37
C GLU A 7 -5.67 2.80 6.03
N ALA A 8 -5.11 2.35 4.91
CA ALA A 8 -5.71 2.49 3.58
C ALA A 8 -7.10 1.82 3.52
N ARG A 9 -7.24 0.60 4.06
CA ARG A 9 -8.53 -0.11 4.11
C ARG A 9 -9.57 0.71 4.87
N ARG A 10 -9.19 1.26 6.02
CA ARG A 10 -10.07 2.09 6.86
C ARG A 10 -10.53 3.35 6.13
N ILE A 11 -9.66 4.00 5.36
CA ILE A 11 -10.02 5.17 4.55
C ILE A 11 -11.08 4.78 3.51
N VAL A 12 -10.85 3.69 2.77
CA VAL A 12 -11.77 3.21 1.72
C VAL A 12 -13.10 2.76 2.31
N THR A 13 -13.10 1.97 3.38
CA THR A 13 -14.36 1.52 4.01
C THR A 13 -15.11 2.67 4.67
N GLY A 14 -14.39 3.62 5.28
CA GLY A 14 -14.98 4.84 5.82
C GLY A 14 -15.65 5.69 4.75
N TYR A 15 -15.04 5.82 3.57
CA TYR A 15 -15.66 6.47 2.42
C TYR A 15 -16.98 5.81 2.03
N PHE A 16 -17.02 4.48 1.87
CA PHE A 16 -18.25 3.80 1.49
C PHE A 16 -19.34 3.87 2.54
N ALA A 17 -18.97 3.82 3.82
CA ALA A 17 -19.93 4.03 4.91
C ALA A 17 -20.56 5.43 4.85
N ALA A 18 -19.74 6.46 4.58
CA ALA A 18 -20.22 7.83 4.42
C ALA A 18 -21.02 8.06 3.12
N LEU A 19 -20.73 7.30 2.06
CA LEU A 19 -21.41 7.38 0.76
C LEU A 19 -22.78 6.68 0.75
N ALA A 20 -23.01 5.73 1.67
CA ALA A 20 -24.22 4.90 1.69
C ALA A 20 -25.55 5.70 1.68
N PRO A 21 -25.70 6.81 2.44
CA PRO A 21 -26.92 7.64 2.37
C PRO A 21 -27.15 8.24 0.98
N SER A 22 -26.10 8.76 0.32
CA SER A 22 -26.22 9.33 -1.02
C SER A 22 -26.47 8.25 -2.10
N GLU A 23 -26.01 7.00 -1.89
CA GLU A 23 -26.37 5.85 -2.73
C GLU A 23 -27.84 5.43 -2.53
N GLN A 24 -28.32 5.41 -1.28
CA GLN A 24 -29.71 5.11 -0.96
C GLN A 24 -30.66 6.17 -1.54
N LEU A 25 -30.36 7.45 -1.34
CA LEU A 25 -31.15 8.56 -1.88
C LEU A 25 -31.31 8.46 -3.40
N ARG A 26 -30.25 8.10 -4.12
CA ARG A 26 -30.32 7.89 -5.58
C ARG A 26 -31.24 6.74 -5.98
N ARG A 27 -31.21 5.63 -5.24
CA ARG A 27 -32.08 4.46 -5.49
C ARG A 27 -33.54 4.80 -5.24
N GLU A 28 -33.83 5.43 -4.11
CA GLU A 28 -35.18 5.87 -3.73
C GLU A 28 -35.70 6.90 -4.73
N THR A 29 -34.92 7.94 -5.07
CA THR A 29 -35.29 8.94 -6.08
C THR A 29 -35.63 8.30 -7.42
N ALA A 30 -34.84 7.33 -7.88
CA ALA A 30 -35.11 6.63 -9.13
C ALA A 30 -36.39 5.76 -9.06
N GLN A 31 -36.70 5.19 -7.89
CA GLN A 31 -37.92 4.43 -7.68
C GLN A 31 -39.17 5.32 -7.64
N GLU A 32 -39.13 6.42 -6.87
CA GLU A 32 -40.23 7.38 -6.77
C GLU A 32 -40.55 8.02 -8.12
N LEU A 33 -39.52 8.30 -8.93
CA LEU A 33 -39.70 8.80 -10.30
C LEU A 33 -40.40 7.76 -11.19
N ARG A 34 -39.99 6.49 -11.13
CA ARG A 34 -40.64 5.40 -11.90
C ARG A 34 -42.09 5.17 -11.48
N GLN A 35 -42.40 5.37 -10.21
CA GLN A 35 -43.76 5.26 -9.67
C GLN A 35 -44.62 6.50 -9.95
N GLY A 36 -44.02 7.58 -10.47
CA GLY A 36 -44.72 8.83 -10.78
C GLY A 36 -45.05 9.68 -9.55
N HIS A 37 -44.46 9.38 -8.39
CA HIS A 37 -44.68 10.13 -7.16
C HIS A 37 -43.95 11.49 -7.15
N ILE A 38 -42.89 11.61 -7.95
CA ILE A 38 -42.11 12.85 -8.09
C ILE A 38 -41.95 13.24 -9.55
N THR A 39 -41.72 14.53 -9.78
CA THR A 39 -41.43 15.06 -11.13
C THR A 39 -39.97 14.80 -11.51
N GLU A 40 -39.69 14.78 -12.82
CA GLU A 40 -38.31 14.69 -13.32
C GLU A 40 -37.42 15.81 -12.80
N GLY A 41 -37.96 17.04 -12.69
CA GLY A 41 -37.21 18.20 -12.19
C GLY A 41 -36.74 17.98 -10.75
N TYR A 42 -37.63 17.53 -9.87
CA TYR A 42 -37.30 17.25 -8.48
C TYR A 42 -36.32 16.07 -8.35
N ALA A 43 -36.50 15.01 -9.15
CA ALA A 43 -35.58 13.88 -9.18
C ALA A 43 -34.15 14.29 -9.61
N ARG A 44 -34.02 15.23 -10.56
CA ARG A 44 -32.72 15.77 -10.98
C ARG A 44 -32.04 16.54 -9.86
N GLU A 45 -32.77 17.38 -9.12
CA GLU A 45 -32.21 18.14 -7.99
C GLU A 45 -31.67 17.21 -6.89
N LEU A 46 -32.43 16.19 -6.50
CA LEU A 46 -31.99 15.20 -5.51
C LEU A 46 -30.74 14.44 -5.98
N THR A 47 -30.71 14.05 -7.25
CA THR A 47 -29.55 13.35 -7.84
C THR A 47 -28.31 14.25 -7.89
N LEU A 48 -28.46 15.53 -8.24
CA LEU A 48 -27.36 16.50 -8.25
C LEU A 48 -26.79 16.71 -6.84
N SER A 49 -27.65 16.85 -5.84
CA SER A 49 -27.24 16.97 -4.44
C SER A 49 -26.42 15.75 -4.00
N ALA A 50 -26.94 14.54 -4.21
CA ALA A 50 -26.26 13.29 -3.89
C ALA A 50 -24.91 13.13 -4.61
N ASN A 51 -24.83 13.53 -5.88
CA ASN A 51 -23.59 13.48 -6.66
C ASN A 51 -22.55 14.47 -6.12
N SER A 52 -22.98 15.67 -5.70
CA SER A 52 -22.08 16.68 -5.15
C SER A 52 -21.46 16.24 -3.82
N GLU A 53 -22.25 15.57 -2.97
CA GLU A 53 -21.79 15.01 -1.70
C GLU A 53 -20.81 13.85 -1.94
N ALA A 54 -21.18 12.92 -2.83
CA ALA A 54 -20.33 11.79 -3.21
C ALA A 54 -18.96 12.25 -3.74
N LEU A 55 -18.92 13.34 -4.52
CA LEU A 55 -17.70 13.92 -5.03
C LEU A 55 -16.82 14.48 -3.90
N LYS A 56 -17.40 15.24 -2.96
CA LYS A 56 -16.66 15.78 -1.81
C LYS A 56 -16.07 14.67 -0.94
N LEU A 57 -16.86 13.64 -0.63
CA LEU A 57 -16.42 12.49 0.13
C LEU A 57 -15.27 11.76 -0.58
N ARG A 58 -15.35 11.61 -1.91
CA ARG A 58 -14.30 10.97 -2.70
C ARG A 58 -13.01 11.78 -2.68
N GLN A 59 -13.09 13.09 -2.90
CA GLN A 59 -11.93 13.99 -2.86
C GLN A 59 -11.23 13.96 -1.50
N ASN A 60 -12.01 13.92 -0.41
CA ASN A 60 -11.46 13.79 0.94
C ASN A 60 -10.71 12.46 1.10
N ALA A 61 -11.34 11.33 0.73
CA ALA A 61 -10.71 10.02 0.82
C ALA A 61 -9.43 9.91 -0.05
N GLN A 62 -9.45 10.46 -1.27
CA GLN A 62 -8.27 10.57 -2.13
C GLN A 62 -7.15 11.36 -1.45
N GLY A 63 -7.46 12.53 -0.88
CA GLY A 63 -6.49 13.33 -0.14
C GLY A 63 -5.88 12.60 1.07
N GLN A 64 -6.66 11.77 1.77
CA GLN A 64 -6.16 10.93 2.86
C GLN A 64 -5.23 9.82 2.35
N LEU A 65 -5.56 9.17 1.23
CA LEU A 65 -4.71 8.17 0.59
C LEU A 65 -3.38 8.78 0.11
N ASP A 66 -3.40 9.99 -0.45
CA ASP A 66 -2.18 10.71 -0.87
C ASP A 66 -1.32 11.12 0.31
N ALA A 67 -1.93 11.54 1.42
CA ALA A 67 -1.22 11.80 2.67
C ALA A 67 -0.57 10.52 3.22
N LEU A 68 -1.27 9.38 3.14
CA LEU A 68 -0.76 8.08 3.55
C LEU A 68 0.44 7.64 2.70
N ALA A 69 0.35 7.83 1.37
CA ALA A 69 1.46 7.57 0.43
C ALA A 69 2.73 8.37 0.80
N ARG A 70 2.58 9.67 1.10
CA ARG A 70 3.68 10.52 1.54
C ARG A 70 4.30 10.05 2.85
N ARG A 71 3.47 9.69 3.84
CA ARG A 71 3.94 9.15 5.13
C ARG A 71 4.72 7.85 4.95
N PHE A 72 4.20 6.94 4.12
CA PHE A 72 4.88 5.69 3.80
C PHE A 72 6.25 5.94 3.16
N ALA A 73 6.35 6.85 2.20
CA ALA A 73 7.63 7.19 1.55
C ALA A 73 8.68 7.70 2.56
N SER A 74 8.26 8.54 3.52
CA SER A 74 9.12 8.98 4.61
C SER A 74 9.59 7.83 5.50
N SER A 75 8.69 6.93 5.91
CA SER A 75 9.05 5.73 6.68
C SER A 75 9.96 4.78 5.91
N ALA A 76 9.72 4.57 4.62
CA ALA A 76 10.56 3.73 3.76
C ALA A 76 11.99 4.29 3.67
N THR A 77 12.11 5.61 3.49
CA THR A 77 13.40 6.32 3.47
C THR A 77 14.11 6.20 4.81
N ALA A 78 13.40 6.44 5.92
CA ALA A 78 13.95 6.30 7.26
C ALA A 78 14.46 4.88 7.52
N ALA A 79 13.71 3.85 7.10
CA ALA A 79 14.09 2.45 7.24
C ALA A 79 15.32 2.04 6.42
N ASP A 80 15.66 2.78 5.35
CA ASP A 80 16.88 2.56 4.57
C ASP A 80 18.13 3.23 5.19
N THR A 81 17.93 4.13 6.16
CA THR A 81 19.02 4.78 6.90
C THR A 81 19.91 3.71 7.54
N PRO A 82 21.25 3.81 7.42
CA PRO A 82 22.14 2.83 8.03
C PRO A 82 21.91 2.67 9.53
N ASP A 83 21.68 1.44 9.96
CA ASP A 83 21.60 1.08 11.37
C ASP A 83 23.02 1.01 11.93
N GLY A 84 23.36 1.96 12.81
CA GLY A 84 24.67 2.07 13.43
C GLY A 84 25.10 0.80 14.19
N ASN A 85 24.15 0.07 14.79
CA ASN A 85 24.44 -1.18 15.47
C ASN A 85 24.79 -2.28 14.46
N ALA A 86 24.05 -2.33 13.35
CA ALA A 86 24.31 -3.27 12.27
C ALA A 86 25.70 -3.05 11.66
N LEU A 87 26.10 -1.79 11.46
CA LEU A 87 27.42 -1.43 10.92
C LEU A 87 28.59 -1.92 11.80
N GLN A 88 28.37 -2.04 13.11
CA GLN A 88 29.40 -2.49 14.06
C GLN A 88 29.39 -4.02 14.26
N GLY A 89 28.34 -4.70 13.79
CA GLY A 89 28.12 -6.14 13.98
C GLY A 89 29.06 -7.02 13.17
N GLY A 90 29.27 -8.26 13.67
CA GLY A 90 30.16 -9.24 13.03
C GLY A 90 29.76 -9.58 11.59
N ASP A 91 28.46 -9.76 11.34
CA ASP A 91 27.94 -10.04 9.99
C ASP A 91 28.28 -8.94 8.99
N TYR A 92 28.24 -7.67 9.42
CA TYR A 92 28.62 -6.56 8.57
C TYR A 92 30.11 -6.58 8.24
N ARG A 93 30.97 -6.87 9.23
CA ARG A 93 32.41 -6.99 9.01
C ARG A 93 32.75 -8.13 8.06
N LEU A 94 32.14 -9.31 8.22
CA LEU A 94 32.32 -10.44 7.30
C LEU A 94 32.05 -10.03 5.85
N LEU A 95 30.95 -9.31 5.61
CA LEU A 95 30.59 -8.82 4.28
C LEU A 95 31.51 -7.67 3.80
N ALA A 96 31.91 -6.76 4.69
CA ALA A 96 32.72 -5.60 4.35
C ALA A 96 34.18 -5.96 4.05
N GLU A 97 34.72 -6.95 4.75
CA GLU A 97 36.09 -7.47 4.58
C GLU A 97 36.18 -8.52 3.46
N ASN A 98 35.07 -8.82 2.78
CA ASN A 98 34.95 -9.86 1.75
C ASN A 98 35.44 -11.24 2.23
N PHE A 99 35.07 -11.60 3.46
CA PHE A 99 35.43 -12.91 4.01
C PHE A 99 34.85 -14.03 3.14
N PRO A 100 35.64 -15.03 2.72
CA PRO A 100 35.14 -16.12 1.89
C PRO A 100 34.03 -16.91 2.60
N MET A 101 32.89 -17.08 1.94
CA MET A 101 31.74 -17.84 2.44
C MET A 101 31.17 -18.73 1.34
N SER A 102 30.61 -19.88 1.71
CA SER A 102 29.81 -20.70 0.81
C SER A 102 28.45 -20.06 0.51
N VAL A 103 27.75 -20.60 -0.49
CA VAL A 103 26.38 -20.18 -0.84
C VAL A 103 25.44 -20.41 0.34
N GLU A 104 25.59 -21.53 1.06
CA GLU A 104 24.77 -21.90 2.22
C GLU A 104 24.99 -20.92 3.37
N GLU A 105 26.25 -20.57 3.67
CA GLU A 105 26.60 -19.60 4.71
C GLU A 105 26.05 -18.21 4.39
N PHE A 106 26.19 -17.77 3.14
CA PHE A 106 25.65 -16.49 2.69
C PHE A 106 24.11 -16.46 2.75
N SER A 107 23.45 -17.54 2.32
CA SER A 107 22.00 -17.67 2.40
C SER A 107 21.51 -17.61 3.85
N ALA A 108 22.17 -18.31 4.77
CA ALA A 108 21.84 -18.29 6.20
C ALA A 108 22.04 -16.88 6.82
N LEU A 109 23.09 -16.16 6.40
CA LEU A 109 23.30 -14.76 6.81
C LEU A 109 22.14 -13.87 6.36
N CYS A 110 21.69 -14.01 5.10
CA CYS A 110 20.57 -13.24 4.56
C CYS A 110 19.25 -13.53 5.30
N GLU A 111 18.97 -14.80 5.60
CA GLU A 111 17.77 -15.21 6.36
C GLU A 111 17.76 -14.65 7.79
N ARG A 112 18.88 -14.77 8.52
CA ARG A 112 19.01 -14.22 9.87
C ARG A 112 18.80 -12.70 9.88
N ASN A 113 19.24 -12.03 8.83
CA ASN A 113 19.19 -10.58 8.70
C ASN A 113 18.07 -10.07 7.78
N LYS A 114 17.04 -10.88 7.53
CA LYS A 114 15.93 -10.56 6.60
C LYS A 114 15.19 -9.24 6.90
N ASN A 115 15.28 -8.75 8.13
CA ASN A 115 14.66 -7.51 8.59
C ASN A 115 15.68 -6.37 8.79
N ASN A 116 16.93 -6.54 8.35
CA ASN A 116 17.99 -5.55 8.50
C ASN A 116 18.42 -5.01 7.12
N PRO A 117 17.83 -3.89 6.65
CA PRO A 117 18.14 -3.29 5.37
C PRO A 117 19.63 -2.93 5.19
N THR A 118 20.32 -2.57 6.28
CA THR A 118 21.75 -2.22 6.25
C THR A 118 22.61 -3.42 5.89
N LEU A 119 22.37 -4.55 6.57
CA LEU A 119 23.08 -5.80 6.30
C LEU A 119 22.69 -6.36 4.93
N LEU A 120 21.41 -6.36 4.57
CA LEU A 120 20.98 -6.91 3.28
C LEU A 120 21.53 -6.12 2.10
N ARG A 121 21.63 -4.78 2.20
CA ARG A 121 22.28 -3.96 1.18
C ARG A 121 23.76 -4.31 1.03
N LYS A 122 24.48 -4.47 2.16
CA LYS A 122 25.87 -4.92 2.13
C LYS A 122 26.02 -6.35 1.58
N ALA A 123 25.05 -7.22 1.89
CA ALA A 123 25.02 -8.59 1.39
C ALA A 123 24.83 -8.62 -0.13
N MET A 124 24.00 -7.73 -0.71
CA MET A 124 23.90 -7.61 -2.17
C MET A 124 25.24 -7.20 -2.79
N GLU A 125 25.92 -6.19 -2.25
CA GLU A 125 27.24 -5.76 -2.74
C GLU A 125 28.28 -6.89 -2.71
N TYR A 126 28.29 -7.68 -1.63
CA TYR A 126 29.13 -8.87 -1.52
C TYR A 126 28.72 -9.92 -2.56
N GLY A 127 27.42 -10.27 -2.64
CA GLY A 127 26.92 -11.32 -3.53
C GLY A 127 27.10 -11.01 -5.02
N ASP A 128 27.06 -9.73 -5.42
CA ASP A 128 27.33 -9.30 -6.81
C ASP A 128 28.82 -9.51 -7.17
N LYS A 129 29.74 -9.45 -6.19
CA LYS A 129 31.18 -9.72 -6.38
C LYS A 129 31.54 -11.20 -6.30
N HIS A 130 30.73 -12.01 -5.60
CA HIS A 130 31.03 -13.40 -5.28
C HIS A 130 30.05 -14.37 -5.97
N GLY A 131 30.23 -14.56 -7.28
CA GLY A 131 29.58 -15.66 -8.01
C GLY A 131 28.06 -15.56 -8.16
N GLY A 132 27.49 -14.35 -8.10
CA GLY A 132 26.07 -14.13 -8.32
C GLY A 132 25.18 -14.57 -7.16
N MET A 133 25.69 -14.51 -5.92
CA MET A 133 24.91 -14.83 -4.70
C MET A 133 23.93 -13.72 -4.30
N ALA A 134 23.97 -12.53 -4.93
CA ALA A 134 23.07 -11.42 -4.61
C ALA A 134 21.55 -11.75 -4.58
N PRO A 135 21.00 -12.71 -5.38
CA PRO A 135 19.59 -13.10 -5.31
C PRO A 135 19.10 -13.51 -3.91
N TYR A 136 19.95 -14.12 -3.08
CA TYR A 136 19.57 -14.50 -1.71
C TYR A 136 19.27 -13.29 -0.82
N ALA A 137 20.02 -12.20 -0.96
CA ALA A 137 19.75 -10.93 -0.27
C ALA A 137 18.55 -10.18 -0.90
N LYS A 138 18.47 -10.18 -2.24
CA LYS A 138 17.35 -9.55 -3.00
C LYS A 138 16.00 -10.22 -2.73
N LYS A 139 15.97 -11.44 -2.20
CA LYS A 139 14.75 -12.09 -1.71
C LYS A 139 14.10 -11.29 -0.56
N TYR A 140 14.90 -10.66 0.29
CA TYR A 140 14.45 -9.95 1.49
C TYR A 140 14.50 -8.43 1.35
N TYR A 141 15.42 -7.92 0.55
CA TYR A 141 15.61 -6.48 0.38
C TYR A 141 14.75 -5.90 -0.74
N ARG A 142 14.18 -4.73 -0.46
CA ARG A 142 13.68 -3.78 -1.44
C ARG A 142 14.12 -2.39 -1.01
N SER A 143 14.61 -1.59 -1.96
CA SER A 143 14.99 -0.21 -1.67
C SER A 143 13.78 0.61 -1.21
N ALA A 144 14.01 1.72 -0.53
CA ALA A 144 12.96 2.68 -0.20
C ALA A 144 12.20 3.12 -1.45
N SER A 145 12.91 3.32 -2.57
CA SER A 145 12.32 3.66 -3.87
C SER A 145 11.37 2.55 -4.36
N ASP A 146 11.81 1.30 -4.36
CA ASP A 146 11.00 0.16 -4.83
C ASP A 146 9.77 -0.04 -3.93
N ARG A 147 9.96 0.01 -2.61
CA ARG A 147 8.86 -0.07 -1.63
C ARG A 147 7.84 1.04 -1.85
N THR A 148 8.31 2.27 -2.06
CA THR A 148 7.46 3.43 -2.34
C THR A 148 6.73 3.28 -3.67
N ALA A 149 7.37 2.77 -4.72
CA ALA A 149 6.75 2.54 -6.01
C ALA A 149 5.61 1.49 -5.91
N LEU A 150 5.84 0.39 -5.19
CA LEU A 150 4.83 -0.63 -4.92
C LEU A 150 3.67 -0.07 -4.10
N PHE A 151 3.95 0.72 -3.06
CA PHE A 151 2.90 1.35 -2.25
C PHE A 151 2.10 2.37 -3.07
N ASN A 152 2.74 3.18 -3.91
CA ASN A 152 2.04 4.12 -4.80
C ASN A 152 1.17 3.40 -5.84
N LYS A 153 1.56 2.21 -6.29
CA LYS A 153 0.71 1.36 -7.15
C LYS A 153 -0.52 0.88 -6.37
N PHE A 154 -0.33 0.40 -5.14
CA PHE A 154 -1.42 0.00 -4.24
C PHE A 154 -2.39 1.16 -3.94
N ILE A 155 -1.88 2.36 -3.63
CA ILE A 155 -2.70 3.54 -3.39
C ILE A 155 -3.50 3.94 -4.63
N ARG A 156 -2.90 3.88 -5.84
CA ARG A 156 -3.64 4.09 -7.09
C ARG A 156 -4.78 3.09 -7.27
N GLN A 157 -4.56 1.82 -6.93
CA GLN A 157 -5.61 0.80 -6.96
C GLN A 157 -6.70 1.10 -5.92
N CYS A 158 -6.35 1.54 -4.71
CA CYS A 158 -7.31 2.00 -3.71
C CYS A 158 -8.15 3.19 -4.20
N SER A 159 -7.52 4.17 -4.85
CA SER A 159 -8.24 5.29 -5.46
C SER A 159 -9.22 4.83 -6.54
N GLY A 160 -8.84 3.84 -7.35
CA GLY A 160 -9.76 3.22 -8.31
C GLY A 160 -10.94 2.50 -7.64
N VAL A 161 -10.75 1.92 -6.45
CA VAL A 161 -11.86 1.35 -5.67
C VAL A 161 -12.86 2.43 -5.26
N LEU A 162 -12.43 3.65 -4.91
CA LEU A 162 -13.34 4.76 -4.56
C LEU A 162 -14.27 5.17 -5.72
N GLU A 163 -13.95 4.78 -6.95
CA GLU A 163 -14.75 5.02 -8.14
C GLU A 163 -15.65 3.83 -8.50
N ALA A 164 -15.41 2.67 -7.91
CA ALA A 164 -16.14 1.45 -8.21
C ALA A 164 -17.62 1.56 -7.82
N GLU A 165 -18.50 1.02 -8.64
CA GLU A 165 -19.94 0.93 -8.34
C GLU A 165 -20.25 -0.05 -7.19
N PRO A 166 -21.42 0.05 -6.54
CA PRO A 166 -21.78 -0.81 -5.40
C PRO A 166 -21.71 -2.31 -5.67
N THR A 167 -22.00 -2.73 -6.90
CA THR A 167 -22.00 -4.14 -7.33
C THR A 167 -20.62 -4.60 -7.82
N SER A 168 -19.64 -3.70 -7.87
CA SER A 168 -18.31 -4.02 -8.39
C SER A 168 -17.57 -4.98 -7.45
N PRO A 169 -16.99 -6.08 -7.98
CA PRO A 169 -16.11 -6.95 -7.21
C PRO A 169 -14.90 -6.24 -6.59
N ALA A 170 -14.53 -5.06 -7.13
CA ALA A 170 -13.44 -4.24 -6.62
C ALA A 170 -13.68 -3.73 -5.19
N ARG A 171 -14.95 -3.66 -4.73
CA ARG A 171 -15.30 -3.32 -3.35
C ARG A 171 -15.15 -4.50 -2.38
N GLY A 172 -14.88 -5.71 -2.88
CA GLY A 172 -14.83 -6.95 -2.09
C GLY A 172 -13.45 -7.31 -1.55
N ASP A 173 -13.43 -8.17 -0.53
CA ASP A 173 -12.22 -8.62 0.17
C ASP A 173 -11.23 -9.36 -0.72
N ALA A 174 -11.72 -10.10 -1.73
CA ALA A 174 -10.86 -10.80 -2.68
C ALA A 174 -9.98 -9.82 -3.48
N TYR A 175 -10.57 -8.73 -3.97
CA TYR A 175 -9.82 -7.69 -4.68
C TYR A 175 -8.84 -6.99 -3.74
N TRP A 176 -9.27 -6.69 -2.51
CA TRP A 176 -8.40 -6.06 -1.50
C TRP A 176 -7.15 -6.89 -1.21
N ASN A 177 -7.33 -8.19 -0.95
CA ASN A 177 -6.22 -9.11 -0.69
C ASN A 177 -5.28 -9.21 -1.89
N MET A 178 -5.80 -9.16 -3.11
CA MET A 178 -5.00 -9.16 -4.33
C MET A 178 -4.12 -7.91 -4.43
N ILE A 179 -4.68 -6.70 -4.26
CA ILE A 179 -3.93 -5.46 -4.44
C ILE A 179 -2.94 -5.18 -3.28
N ALA A 180 -3.24 -5.66 -2.07
CA ALA A 180 -2.38 -5.49 -0.91
C ALA A 180 -1.19 -6.48 -0.87
N ARG A 181 -1.28 -7.60 -1.61
CA ARG A 181 -0.32 -8.72 -1.53
C ARG A 181 1.13 -8.29 -1.74
N GLU A 182 1.38 -7.46 -2.74
CA GLU A 182 2.74 -7.02 -3.06
C GLU A 182 3.34 -6.16 -1.95
N VAL A 183 2.53 -5.37 -1.23
CA VAL A 183 3.03 -4.43 -0.21
C VAL A 183 2.99 -5.00 1.22
N ALA A 184 2.26 -6.10 1.45
CA ALA A 184 2.10 -6.72 2.75
C ALA A 184 3.41 -6.92 3.56
N PRO A 185 4.55 -7.33 2.96
CA PRO A 185 5.81 -7.48 3.70
C PRO A 185 6.34 -6.18 4.33
N TRP A 186 5.89 -5.02 3.84
CA TRP A 186 6.34 -3.70 4.28
C TRP A 186 5.20 -2.86 4.87
N ALA A 187 4.11 -3.51 5.27
CA ALA A 187 2.93 -2.81 5.80
C ALA A 187 3.21 -2.05 7.09
N THR A 188 4.24 -2.42 7.85
CA THR A 188 4.45 -1.99 9.24
C THR A 188 5.76 -1.22 9.44
N LEU A 189 6.27 -0.57 8.40
CA LEU A 189 7.47 0.28 8.47
C LEU A 189 7.38 1.38 9.51
#